data_AF-A0A966FPY2-F1
#
_entry.id   AF-A0A966FPY2-F1
#
_cell.length_a   1.000
_cell.length_b   1.000
_cell.length_c   1.000
_cell.angle_alpha   90.00
_cell.angle_beta   90.00
_cell.angle_gamma   90.00
#
_symmetry.space_group_name_H-M   'P 1'
#
loop_
_entity.id
_entity.type
_entity.pdbx_description
1 polymer ?
#
loop_
_entity_poly.entity_id
_entity_poly.type
_entity_poly.pdbx_seq_one_letter_code
_entity_poly.pdbx_strand_id
1 'polypeptide(L)'
;NKRKIIFKKALKKLPVFEKIIKILLKSEDKTIQKSRLLSILSEEMSEDEASETLKSLIELGRYAELIGYNPEDKDVYLDMLDEQ
;
A
#
# COMPACT_ATOMS: atom_id res chain seq x y z
N ASN A 1 -15.52 -9.05 -9.55
CA ASN A 1 -16.25 -9.01 -8.25
C ASN A 1 -16.63 -7.56 -7.94
N LYS A 2 -17.90 -7.13 -8.17
CA LYS A 2 -18.32 -5.70 -8.13
C LYS A 2 -17.99 -4.99 -6.79
N ARG A 3 -18.05 -5.72 -5.67
CA ARG A 3 -17.73 -5.19 -4.33
C ARG A 3 -16.26 -4.78 -4.19
N LYS A 4 -15.33 -5.62 -4.66
CA LYS A 4 -13.89 -5.34 -4.63
C LYS A 4 -13.53 -4.09 -5.47
N ILE A 5 -14.17 -3.91 -6.63
CA ILE A 5 -13.96 -2.72 -7.48
C ILE A 5 -14.41 -1.44 -6.77
N ILE A 6 -15.59 -1.45 -6.13
CA ILE A 6 -16.07 -0.30 -5.35
C ILE A 6 -15.10 0.01 -4.19
N PHE A 7 -14.66 -1.03 -3.49
CA PHE A 7 -13.73 -0.90 -2.38
C PHE A 7 -12.36 -0.35 -2.81
N LYS A 8 -11.76 -0.90 -3.88
CA LYS A 8 -10.52 -0.41 -4.50
C LYS A 8 -10.62 1.07 -4.90
N LYS A 9 -11.75 1.48 -5.50
CA LYS A 9 -12.01 2.88 -5.84
C LYS A 9 -12.13 3.78 -4.61
N ALA A 10 -12.68 3.28 -3.50
CA ALA A 10 -12.76 4.02 -2.25
C ALA A 10 -11.37 4.17 -1.59
N LEU A 11 -10.58 3.10 -1.52
CA LEU A 11 -9.22 3.14 -0.96
C LEU A 11 -8.33 4.12 -1.73
N LYS A 12 -8.38 4.12 -3.07
CA LYS A 12 -7.60 5.06 -3.91
C LYS A 12 -7.89 6.55 -3.63
N LYS A 13 -9.02 6.88 -2.98
CA LYS A 13 -9.38 8.26 -2.60
C LYS A 13 -8.88 8.66 -1.21
N LEU A 14 -8.38 7.71 -0.41
CA LEU A 14 -7.84 8.01 0.90
C LEU A 14 -6.42 8.59 0.74
N PRO A 15 -6.10 9.75 1.36
CA PRO A 15 -4.81 10.42 1.17
C PRO A 15 -3.59 9.52 1.44
N VAL A 16 -3.69 8.68 2.47
CA VAL A 16 -2.62 7.74 2.83
C VAL A 16 -2.38 6.66 1.75
N PHE A 17 -3.44 6.16 1.11
CA PHE A 17 -3.31 5.22 -0.01
C PHE A 17 -2.78 5.90 -1.25
N GLU A 18 -3.24 7.12 -1.55
CA GLU A 18 -2.71 7.91 -2.66
C GLU A 18 -1.19 8.15 -2.50
N LYS A 19 -0.74 8.48 -1.28
CA LYS A 19 0.68 8.67 -0.97
C LYS A 19 1.49 7.39 -1.22
N ILE A 20 1.06 6.24 -0.69
CA ILE A 20 1.76 4.96 -0.89
C ILE A 20 1.78 4.56 -2.36
N ILE A 21 0.67 4.70 -3.09
CA ILE A 21 0.61 4.40 -4.52
C ILE A 21 1.60 5.29 -5.30
N LYS A 22 1.68 6.59 -4.98
CA LYS A 22 2.66 7.51 -5.61
C LYS A 22 4.10 7.11 -5.29
N ILE A 23 4.38 6.62 -4.08
CA ILE A 23 5.70 6.12 -3.70
C ILE A 23 6.02 4.89 -4.56
N LEU A 24 5.14 3.88 -4.57
CA LEU A 24 5.33 2.65 -5.34
C LEU A 24 5.50 2.95 -6.84
N LEU A 25 4.68 3.83 -7.43
CA LEU A 25 4.81 4.21 -8.84
C LEU A 25 6.14 4.87 -9.20
N LYS A 26 6.84 5.47 -8.22
CA LYS A 26 8.16 6.09 -8.41
C LYS A 26 9.32 5.16 -8.07
N SER A 27 9.05 4.04 -7.39
CA SER A 27 10.06 3.04 -7.07
C SER A 27 10.39 2.17 -8.28
N GLU A 28 11.60 1.65 -8.31
CA GLU A 28 11.99 0.58 -9.23
C GLU A 28 11.07 -0.64 -9.04
N ASP A 29 10.68 -1.27 -10.15
CA ASP A 29 9.74 -2.40 -10.20
C ASP A 29 8.40 -2.22 -9.49
N LYS A 30 8.03 -0.98 -9.16
CA LYS A 30 6.85 -0.64 -8.36
C LYS A 30 6.80 -1.34 -7.00
N THR A 31 7.98 -1.61 -6.43
CA THR A 31 8.16 -2.30 -5.16
C THR A 31 8.97 -1.45 -4.17
N ILE A 32 8.83 -1.71 -2.88
CA ILE A 32 9.61 -1.06 -1.84
C ILE A 32 9.64 -1.92 -0.59
N GLN A 33 10.77 -1.91 0.13
CA GLN A 33 10.84 -2.58 1.43
C GLN A 33 9.83 -2.00 2.42
N LYS A 34 9.15 -2.89 3.15
CA LYS A 34 8.21 -2.54 4.22
C LYS A 34 8.84 -1.63 5.27
N SER A 35 10.09 -1.88 5.64
CA SER A 35 10.85 -1.06 6.60
C SER A 35 11.00 0.38 6.11
N ARG A 36 11.24 0.59 4.80
CA ARG A 36 11.34 1.91 4.20
C ARG A 36 10.02 2.65 4.20
N LEU A 37 8.91 1.96 3.90
CA LEU A 37 7.57 2.56 4.03
C LEU A 37 7.25 2.94 5.47
N LEU A 38 7.63 2.11 6.44
CA LEU A 38 7.45 2.41 7.85
C LEU A 38 8.19 3.71 8.22
N SER A 39 9.46 3.85 7.84
CA SER A 39 10.22 5.07 8.08
C SER A 39 9.56 6.31 7.49
N ILE A 40 9.04 6.23 6.25
CA ILE A 40 8.35 7.36 5.61
C ILE A 40 7.05 7.74 6.33
N LEU A 41 6.32 6.77 6.87
CA LEU A 41 5.11 7.05 7.66
C LEU A 41 5.48 7.66 9.01
N SER A 42 6.53 7.17 9.66
CA SER A 42 7.04 7.72 10.94
C SER A 42 7.57 9.14 10.85
N GLU A 43 7.76 9.70 9.65
CA GLU A 43 8.06 11.13 9.47
C GLU A 43 6.84 12.04 9.75
N GLU A 44 5.61 11.48 9.73
CA GLU A 44 4.36 12.23 9.85
C GLU A 44 3.50 11.81 11.06
N MET A 45 3.83 10.70 11.73
CA MET A 45 3.10 10.16 12.88
C MET A 45 4.04 9.40 13.83
N SER A 46 3.55 9.02 15.02
CA SER A 46 4.36 8.22 15.95
C SER A 46 4.71 6.84 15.38
N GLU A 47 5.75 6.20 15.92
CA GLU A 47 6.17 4.87 15.46
C GLU A 47 5.05 3.82 15.58
N ASP A 48 4.30 3.86 16.68
CA ASP A 48 3.16 2.96 16.91
C ASP A 48 2.04 3.20 15.89
N GLU A 49 1.69 4.46 15.64
CA GLU A 49 0.68 4.83 14.63
C GLU A 49 1.13 4.43 13.22
N ALA A 50 2.41 4.63 12.89
CA ALA A 50 2.97 4.29 11.59
C ALA A 50 2.94 2.79 11.35
N SER A 51 3.27 2.00 12.38
CA SER A 51 3.23 0.53 12.33
C SER A 51 1.82 0.01 12.11
N GLU A 52 0.84 0.45 12.90
CA GLU A 52 -0.56 0.02 12.77
C GLU A 52 -1.19 0.53 11.47
N THR A 53 -0.83 1.74 11.03
CA THR A 53 -1.23 2.27 9.73
C THR A 53 -0.68 1.42 8.59
N LEU A 54 0.61 1.12 8.58
CA LEU A 54 1.24 0.30 7.53
C LEU A 54 0.62 -1.11 7.46
N LYS A 55 0.37 -1.72 8.62
CA LYS A 55 -0.33 -3.01 8.71
C LYS A 55 -1.72 -2.94 8.09
N SER A 56 -2.52 -1.93 8.47
CA SER A 56 -3.87 -1.72 7.92
C SER A 56 -3.85 -1.48 6.42
N LEU A 57 -2.87 -0.70 5.92
CA LEU A 57 -2.70 -0.44 4.50
C LEU A 57 -2.44 -1.73 3.72
N ILE A 58 -1.51 -2.57 4.20
CA ILE A 58 -1.18 -3.85 3.56
C ILE A 58 -2.40 -4.78 3.57
N GLU A 59 -3.11 -4.90 4.69
CA GLU A 59 -4.28 -5.79 4.80
C GLU A 59 -5.42 -5.35 3.87
N LEU A 60 -5.82 -4.08 3.94
CA LEU A 60 -6.91 -3.53 3.13
C LEU A 60 -6.54 -3.47 1.65
N GLY A 61 -5.28 -3.13 1.36
CA GLY A 61 -4.73 -3.05 0.02
C GLY A 61 -4.67 -4.40 -0.69
N ARG A 62 -4.26 -5.46 0.02
CA ARG A 62 -4.29 -6.84 -0.50
C ARG A 62 -5.71 -7.33 -0.74
N TYR A 63 -6.61 -7.06 0.20
CA TYR A 63 -8.03 -7.41 0.03
C TYR A 63 -8.63 -6.76 -1.22
N ALA A 64 -8.23 -5.52 -1.49
CA ALA A 64 -8.67 -4.73 -2.63
C ALA A 64 -7.93 -5.01 -3.94
N GLU A 65 -6.95 -5.92 -3.97
CA GLU A 65 -6.10 -6.17 -5.16
C GLU A 65 -5.50 -4.85 -5.68
N LEU A 66 -4.98 -4.03 -4.77
CA LEU A 66 -4.42 -2.69 -5.03
C LEU A 66 -2.93 -2.62 -4.72
N ILE A 67 -2.51 -3.25 -3.62
CA ILE A 67 -1.11 -3.46 -3.27
C ILE A 67 -0.95 -4.89 -2.76
N GLY A 68 0.22 -5.47 -3.02
CA GLY A 68 0.61 -6.77 -2.51
C GLY A 68 1.69 -6.67 -1.43
N TYR A 69 1.98 -7.81 -0.81
CA TYR A 69 3.06 -7.95 0.16
C TYR A 69 3.75 -9.30 -0.02
N ASN A 70 5.06 -9.28 -0.25
CA ASN A 70 5.91 -10.46 -0.26
C ASN A 70 6.53 -10.65 1.13
N PRO A 71 6.20 -11.73 1.86
CA PRO A 71 6.75 -11.96 3.20
C PRO A 71 8.22 -12.40 3.22
N GLU A 72 8.75 -12.97 2.13
CA GLU A 72 10.13 -13.44 2.05
C GLU A 72 11.09 -12.25 2.01
N ASP A 73 10.87 -11.35 1.04
CA ASP A 73 11.69 -10.14 0.86
C ASP A 73 11.22 -8.96 1.72
N LYS A 74 10.05 -9.09 2.36
CA LYS A 74 9.35 -8.04 3.12
C LYS A 74 9.05 -6.80 2.28
N ASP A 75 8.68 -7.03 1.03
CA ASP A 75 8.40 -5.98 0.06
C ASP A 75 6.90 -5.73 -0.09
N VAL A 76 6.56 -4.46 -0.24
CA VAL A 76 5.22 -3.99 -0.63
C VAL A 76 5.31 -3.58 -2.10
N TYR A 77 4.39 -4.07 -2.92
CA TYR A 77 4.39 -3.80 -4.35
C TYR A 77 3.02 -3.32 -4.84
N LEU A 78 2.98 -2.57 -5.93
CA LEU A 78 1.73 -2.17 -6.57
C LEU A 78 1.12 -3.37 -7.30
N ASP A 79 -0.12 -3.70 -6.99
CA ASP A 79 -0.81 -4.80 -7.66
C ASP A 79 -1.34 -4.31 -9.03
N MET A 80 -0.80 -4.87 -10.11
CA MET A 80 -1.09 -4.48 -11.50
C MET A 80 -2.34 -5.19 -12.06
N LEU A 81 -3.25 -5.63 -11.20
CA LEU A 81 -4.58 -6.06 -11.62
C LEU A 81 -5.36 -4.81 -12.07
N ASP A 82 -5.22 -4.42 -13.34
CA ASP A 82 -6.28 -3.88 -14.23
C ASP A 82 -5.70 -2.89 -15.28
N GLU A 83 -5.29 -3.41 -16.44
CA GLU A 83 -5.69 -2.87 -17.75
C GLU A 83 -6.09 -4.06 -18.67
N GLN A 84 -7.35 -4.49 -18.55
CA GLN A 84 -8.11 -5.13 -19.63
C GLN A 84 -9.47 -4.44 -19.73
#